data_AF-A0A953RZE8-F1
#
_entry.id   AF-A0A953RZE8-F1
#
_cell.length_a   1.000
_cell.length_b   1.000
_cell.length_c   1.000
_cell.angle_alpha   90.00
_cell.angle_beta   90.00
_cell.angle_gamma   90.00
#
_symmetry.space_group_name_H-M   'P 1'
#
loop_
_entity.id
_entity.type
_entity.pdbx_description
1 polymer ?
#
loop_
_entity_poly.entity_id
_entity_poly.type
_entity_poly.pdbx_seq_one_letter_code
_entity_poly.pdbx_strand_id
1 'polypeptide(L)'
;MKKRYQIEQQRAVQQFRRLATEQNPNVQMILPMADIVGLLQEGVGNLLRHAGLELMHLVMDEEVKSLAGERHQQHEHRRAHRWGKEDGYCVVDGQRVPIQRTRLRSGDNREQRLGSYELFQRSGPLQAGVWDKMMRGLSTRNYGAVVKDFQSAYGIEKSAVSENFIEASREKVKQLMERPLGELRLCAVLIDGTPFKDRQMVAALGIGCDGRKTVLGIREGATENTAVVSSLLSELVERGLDFSMPRMYILDGGKALHAAVRRHAGEAAFIQRCQVHKKRNVVDHLPEEHKAAVKRKLQNAYQMADYADAKRSLESLHRELMDLNPSAARSLEEGMEETLTVHKLRVPDQLRRTLSCTNVIESAFSIVETVCRNVKRWRSGDQIERWVGSGLLVAERQFRKVIGHRQIPLLLSSMANAVSKKPIAKGAAVA
;
A
#
# COMPACT_ATOMS: atom_id res chain seq x y z
N MET A 1 19.04 -8.73 -16.85
CA MET A 1 19.89 -9.95 -16.81
C MET A 1 20.37 -10.17 -15.38
N LYS A 2 20.16 -11.36 -14.80
CA LYS A 2 20.70 -11.67 -13.45
C LYS A 2 22.23 -11.74 -13.53
N LYS A 3 22.93 -11.17 -12.54
CA LYS A 3 24.40 -11.26 -12.46
C LYS A 3 24.81 -12.73 -12.22
N ARG A 4 25.93 -13.17 -12.79
CA ARG A 4 26.44 -14.56 -12.71
C ARG A 4 26.45 -15.13 -11.27
N TYR A 5 26.82 -14.31 -10.30
CA TYR A 5 26.77 -14.60 -8.87
C TYR A 5 25.36 -15.00 -8.36
N GLN A 6 24.30 -14.32 -8.80
CA GLN A 6 22.92 -14.61 -8.38
C GLN A 6 22.41 -15.95 -8.95
N ILE A 7 22.90 -16.33 -10.13
CA ILE A 7 22.57 -17.61 -10.77
C ILE A 7 23.20 -18.76 -9.98
N GLU A 8 24.45 -18.60 -9.57
CA GLU A 8 25.18 -19.58 -8.75
C GLU A 8 24.53 -19.77 -7.37
N GLN A 9 24.10 -18.68 -6.71
CA GLN A 9 23.33 -18.75 -5.46
C GLN A 9 22.03 -19.54 -5.63
N GLN A 10 21.24 -19.22 -6.67
CA GLN A 10 19.97 -19.89 -6.91
C GLN A 10 20.16 -21.38 -7.19
N ARG A 11 21.22 -21.74 -7.92
CA ARG A 11 21.57 -23.14 -8.19
C ARG A 11 21.96 -23.89 -6.92
N ALA A 12 22.78 -23.30 -6.06
CA ALA A 12 23.18 -23.91 -4.78
C ALA A 12 21.94 -24.17 -3.90
N VAL A 13 21.04 -23.19 -3.75
CA VAL A 13 19.79 -23.38 -2.99
C VAL A 13 18.91 -24.48 -3.58
N GLN A 14 18.82 -24.59 -4.91
CA GLN A 14 18.06 -25.67 -5.56
C GLN A 14 18.68 -27.05 -5.30
N GLN A 15 20.01 -27.15 -5.34
CA GLN A 15 20.73 -28.40 -5.02
C GLN A 15 20.48 -28.82 -3.57
N PHE A 16 20.58 -27.89 -2.63
CA PHE A 16 20.27 -28.15 -1.22
C PHE A 16 18.82 -28.60 -1.00
N ARG A 17 17.85 -27.97 -1.69
CA ARG A 17 16.44 -28.39 -1.62
C ARG A 17 16.23 -29.81 -2.13
N ARG A 18 16.91 -30.22 -3.21
CA ARG A 18 16.85 -31.60 -3.69
C ARG A 18 17.43 -32.56 -2.67
N LEU A 19 18.58 -32.25 -2.09
CA LEU A 19 19.16 -33.04 -1.01
C LEU A 19 18.18 -33.21 0.16
N ALA A 20 17.57 -32.12 0.63
CA ALA A 20 16.59 -32.17 1.71
C ALA A 20 15.35 -32.99 1.38
N THR A 21 14.93 -33.05 0.11
CA THR A 21 13.70 -33.75 -0.30
C THR A 21 13.95 -35.21 -0.68
N GLU A 22 15.06 -35.49 -1.37
CA GLU A 22 15.37 -36.79 -1.95
C GLU A 22 16.19 -37.67 -1.00
N GLN A 23 17.18 -37.09 -0.30
CA GLN A 23 18.02 -37.82 0.65
C GLN A 23 17.47 -37.75 2.08
N ASN A 24 16.71 -36.68 2.39
CA ASN A 24 16.06 -36.43 3.67
C ASN A 24 16.93 -36.81 4.90
N PRO A 25 18.13 -36.23 5.03
CA PRO A 25 19.04 -36.59 6.11
C PRO A 25 18.47 -36.16 7.46
N ASN A 26 18.69 -36.99 8.48
CA ASN A 26 18.24 -36.70 9.84
C ASN A 26 19.16 -35.67 10.49
N VAL A 27 18.56 -34.59 10.99
CA VAL A 27 19.26 -33.59 11.80
C VAL A 27 18.81 -33.76 13.24
N GLN A 28 19.74 -34.12 14.12
CA GLN A 28 19.49 -34.27 15.56
C GLN A 28 20.22 -33.18 16.33
N MET A 29 19.47 -32.44 17.15
CA MET A 29 20.02 -31.45 18.07
C MET A 29 19.95 -32.01 19.49
N ILE A 30 21.06 -31.94 20.22
CA ILE A 30 21.15 -32.33 21.62
C ILE A 30 21.34 -31.06 22.43
N LEU A 31 20.38 -30.77 23.31
CA LEU A 31 20.42 -29.61 24.21
C LEU A 31 20.51 -30.10 25.66
N PRO A 32 21.61 -29.81 26.37
CA PRO A 32 21.71 -30.09 27.80
C PRO A 32 20.59 -29.39 28.59
N MET A 33 20.00 -30.09 29.56
CA MET A 33 18.90 -29.54 30.36
C MET A 33 19.30 -28.26 31.11
N ALA A 34 20.56 -28.18 31.55
CA ALA A 34 21.09 -26.98 32.21
C ALA A 34 21.03 -25.74 31.31
N ASP A 35 21.39 -25.89 30.02
CA ASP A 35 21.36 -24.80 29.04
C ASP A 35 19.91 -24.39 28.73
N ILE A 36 19.01 -25.37 28.62
CA ILE A 36 17.58 -25.11 28.43
C ILE A 36 17.02 -24.30 29.60
N VAL A 37 17.30 -24.72 30.83
CA VAL A 37 16.81 -24.03 32.04
C VAL A 37 17.38 -22.61 32.12
N GLY A 38 18.68 -22.43 31.86
CA GLY A 38 19.31 -21.10 31.83
C GLY A 38 18.68 -20.18 30.78
N LEU A 39 18.52 -20.65 29.54
CA LEU A 39 17.90 -19.88 28.47
C LEU A 39 16.42 -19.58 28.75
N LEU A 40 15.68 -20.51 29.37
CA LEU A 40 14.28 -20.31 29.75
C LEU A 40 14.11 -19.27 30.87
N GLN A 41 15.05 -19.19 31.81
CA GLN A 41 15.05 -18.16 32.86
C GLN A 41 15.22 -16.76 32.26
N GLU A 42 16.02 -16.61 31.21
CA GLU A 42 16.14 -15.35 30.45
C GLU A 42 14.93 -15.10 29.53
N GLY A 43 14.20 -16.16 29.18
CA GLY A 43 12.92 -16.13 28.48
C GLY A 43 12.86 -17.13 27.32
N VAL A 44 11.66 -17.64 27.04
CA VAL A 44 11.41 -18.62 25.95
C VAL A 44 11.93 -18.13 24.59
N GLY A 45 11.88 -16.81 24.34
CA GLY A 45 12.43 -16.21 23.13
C GLY A 45 13.94 -16.46 22.96
N ASN A 46 14.72 -16.42 24.04
CA ASN A 46 16.17 -16.69 24.00
C ASN A 46 16.45 -18.16 23.68
N LEU A 47 15.70 -19.09 24.27
CA LEU A 47 15.81 -20.51 23.92
C LEU A 47 15.55 -20.74 22.43
N LEU A 48 14.43 -20.23 21.90
CA LEU A 48 14.06 -20.42 20.49
C LEU A 48 15.11 -19.83 19.54
N ARG A 49 15.65 -18.66 19.91
CA ARG A 49 16.69 -17.95 19.17
C ARG A 49 18.01 -18.75 19.13
N HIS A 50 18.45 -19.25 20.27
CA HIS A 50 19.68 -20.05 20.38
C HIS A 50 19.53 -21.40 19.68
N ALA A 51 18.46 -22.13 19.97
CA ALA A 51 18.14 -23.41 19.34
C ALA A 51 17.99 -23.28 17.81
N GLY A 52 17.38 -22.19 17.33
CA GLY A 52 17.26 -21.90 15.91
C GLY A 52 18.62 -21.71 15.23
N LEU A 53 19.56 -21.00 15.87
CA LEU A 53 20.91 -20.81 15.34
C LEU A 53 21.69 -22.13 15.29
N GLU A 54 21.62 -22.93 16.36
CA GLU A 54 22.25 -24.25 16.41
C GLU A 54 21.69 -25.20 15.35
N LEU A 55 20.37 -25.21 15.14
CA LEU A 55 19.75 -25.96 14.05
C LEU A 55 20.25 -25.52 12.67
N MET A 56 20.42 -24.20 12.45
CA MET A 56 21.01 -23.71 11.19
C MET A 56 22.44 -24.23 11.00
N HIS A 57 23.25 -24.27 12.06
CA HIS A 57 24.59 -24.86 12.04
C HIS A 57 24.57 -26.33 11.67
N LEU A 58 23.73 -27.12 12.34
CA LEU A 58 23.60 -28.55 12.07
C LEU A 58 23.17 -28.83 10.63
N VAL A 59 22.22 -28.05 10.09
CA VAL A 59 21.77 -28.17 8.70
C VAL A 59 22.89 -27.86 7.71
N MET A 60 23.69 -26.81 7.97
CA MET A 60 24.84 -26.48 7.12
C MET A 60 25.92 -27.58 7.17
N ASP A 61 26.18 -28.13 8.35
CA ASP A 61 27.16 -29.21 8.53
C ASP A 61 26.71 -30.50 7.85
N GLU A 62 25.41 -30.80 7.84
CA GLU A 62 24.84 -31.95 7.13
C GLU A 62 24.98 -31.80 5.61
N GLU A 63 24.73 -30.60 5.06
CA GLU A 63 25.02 -30.33 3.65
C GLU A 63 26.52 -30.50 3.34
N VAL A 64 27.40 -30.03 4.23
CA VAL A 64 28.85 -30.19 4.09
C VAL A 64 29.24 -31.67 4.08
N LYS A 65 28.65 -32.49 4.95
CA LYS A 65 28.89 -33.95 4.98
C LYS A 65 28.44 -34.62 3.70
N SER A 66 27.27 -34.29 3.17
CA SER A 66 26.82 -34.88 1.89
C SER A 66 27.73 -34.50 0.71
N LEU A 67 28.30 -33.29 0.71
CA LEU A 67 29.18 -32.83 -0.37
C LEU A 67 30.63 -33.33 -0.25
N ALA A 68 31.17 -33.35 0.97
CA ALA A 68 32.59 -33.60 1.22
C ALA A 68 32.89 -34.92 1.96
N GLY A 69 31.87 -35.68 2.34
CA GLY A 69 31.99 -36.89 3.16
C GLY A 69 32.21 -36.60 4.64
N GLU A 70 32.28 -37.64 5.48
CA GLU A 70 32.58 -37.48 6.91
C GLU A 70 33.98 -36.87 7.16
N ARG A 71 34.18 -36.24 8.32
CA ARG A 71 35.49 -35.69 8.67
C ARG A 71 36.51 -36.82 8.84
N HIS A 72 37.72 -36.60 8.34
CA HIS A 72 38.86 -37.51 8.45
C HIS A 72 38.64 -38.90 7.83
N GLN A 73 37.65 -39.07 6.95
CA GLN A 73 37.40 -40.31 6.21
C GLN A 73 37.63 -40.11 4.71
N GLN A 74 38.16 -41.13 4.04
CA GLN A 74 38.26 -41.14 2.58
C GLN A 74 36.89 -41.48 1.98
N HIS A 75 36.44 -40.67 1.02
CA HIS A 75 35.18 -40.88 0.31
C HIS A 75 35.45 -40.90 -1.19
N GLU A 76 35.14 -42.03 -1.84
CA GLU A 76 35.35 -42.23 -3.28
C GLU A 76 34.47 -41.33 -4.16
N HIS A 77 33.29 -40.92 -3.67
CA HIS A 77 32.33 -40.10 -4.42
C HIS A 77 32.24 -38.63 -3.94
N ARG A 78 33.28 -38.12 -3.27
CA ARG A 78 33.30 -36.73 -2.77
C ARG A 78 33.17 -35.71 -3.92
N ARG A 79 32.22 -34.78 -3.79
CA ARG A 79 31.97 -33.72 -4.80
C ARG A 79 32.78 -32.45 -4.52
N ALA A 80 33.21 -32.27 -3.27
CA ALA A 80 33.99 -31.14 -2.82
C ALA A 80 34.96 -31.51 -1.68
N HIS A 81 35.91 -30.62 -1.38
CA HIS A 81 36.85 -30.72 -0.28
C HIS A 81 36.69 -29.54 0.68
N ARG A 82 36.92 -29.80 1.97
CA ARG A 82 36.91 -28.77 3.02
C ARG A 82 38.17 -27.90 2.90
N TRP A 83 37.99 -26.58 2.85
CA TRP A 83 39.04 -25.59 2.60
C TRP A 83 39.20 -24.59 3.75
N GLY A 84 38.71 -24.93 4.94
CA GLY A 84 38.79 -24.11 6.15
C GLY A 84 37.43 -23.55 6.59
N LYS A 85 37.47 -22.53 7.45
CA LYS A 85 36.30 -21.79 7.93
C LYS A 85 36.32 -20.36 7.40
N GLU A 86 35.14 -19.78 7.24
CA GLU A 86 34.96 -18.39 6.85
C GLU A 86 33.92 -17.75 7.77
N ASP A 87 34.18 -16.50 8.18
CA ASP A 87 33.20 -15.70 8.90
C ASP A 87 32.05 -15.30 7.97
N GLY A 88 30.83 -15.42 8.48
CA GLY A 88 29.62 -15.15 7.75
C GLY A 88 28.51 -14.71 8.69
N TYR A 89 27.27 -14.73 8.19
CA TYR A 89 26.10 -14.46 9.01
C TYR A 89 24.88 -15.24 8.52
N CYS A 90 23.97 -15.54 9.45
CA CYS A 90 22.61 -16.00 9.17
C CYS A 90 21.59 -14.95 9.60
N VAL A 91 20.41 -14.98 8.99
CA VAL A 91 19.30 -14.11 9.38
C VAL A 91 18.41 -14.86 10.37
N VAL A 92 18.44 -14.46 11.65
CA VAL A 92 17.58 -15.02 12.71
C VAL A 92 16.70 -13.92 13.27
N ASP A 93 15.39 -14.14 13.29
CA ASP A 93 14.39 -13.17 13.77
C ASP A 93 14.56 -11.75 13.18
N GLY A 94 14.91 -11.70 11.88
CA GLY A 94 15.16 -10.45 11.18
C GLY A 94 16.42 -9.70 11.64
N GLN A 95 17.42 -10.41 12.15
CA GLN A 95 18.73 -9.87 12.58
C GLN A 95 19.86 -10.64 11.92
N ARG A 96 21.00 -9.98 11.67
CA ARG A 96 22.22 -10.67 11.21
C ARG A 96 22.98 -11.18 12.41
N VAL A 97 22.99 -12.50 12.58
CA VAL A 97 23.75 -13.19 13.63
C VAL A 97 25.05 -13.71 13.00
N PRO A 98 26.23 -13.32 13.51
CA PRO A 98 27.50 -13.78 12.98
C PRO A 98 27.65 -15.27 13.23
N ILE A 99 28.21 -15.96 12.23
CA ILE A 99 28.49 -17.39 12.29
C ILE A 99 29.84 -17.69 11.64
N GLN A 100 30.45 -18.81 11.99
CA GLN A 100 31.52 -19.39 11.18
C GLN A 100 31.00 -20.57 10.39
N ARG A 101 31.18 -20.53 9.06
CA ARG A 101 30.77 -21.61 8.17
C ARG A 101 31.98 -22.36 7.62
N THR A 102 31.79 -23.63 7.30
CA THR A 102 32.81 -24.41 6.58
C THR A 102 32.85 -23.99 5.10
N ARG A 103 34.04 -23.70 4.57
CA ARG A 103 34.24 -23.40 3.16
C ARG A 103 34.54 -24.67 2.38
N LEU A 104 33.91 -24.83 1.22
CA LEU A 104 34.11 -25.96 0.32
C LEU A 104 34.71 -25.52 -1.01
N ARG A 105 35.53 -26.39 -1.61
CA ARG A 105 36.00 -26.25 -2.99
C ARG A 105 35.72 -27.50 -3.80
N SER A 106 35.30 -27.34 -5.05
CA SER A 106 35.13 -28.45 -6.00
C SER A 106 36.49 -29.04 -6.43
N GLY A 107 36.46 -30.18 -7.13
CA GLY A 107 37.68 -30.79 -7.70
C GLY A 107 38.49 -29.84 -8.60
N ASP A 108 37.81 -28.93 -9.31
CA ASP A 108 38.43 -27.87 -10.14
C ASP A 108 38.92 -26.66 -9.33
N ASN A 109 39.06 -26.79 -8.00
CA ASN A 109 39.52 -25.76 -7.07
C ASN A 109 38.67 -24.47 -7.06
N ARG A 110 37.40 -24.55 -7.48
CA ARG A 110 36.44 -23.44 -7.44
C ARG A 110 35.64 -23.48 -6.14
N GLU A 111 35.22 -22.32 -5.65
CA GLU A 111 34.40 -22.26 -4.44
C GLU A 111 33.03 -22.91 -4.66
N GLN A 112 32.72 -23.88 -3.80
CA GLN A 112 31.43 -24.54 -3.75
C GLN A 112 30.59 -23.90 -2.65
N ARG A 113 29.50 -23.24 -3.05
CA ARG A 113 28.56 -22.62 -2.10
C ARG A 113 27.68 -23.65 -1.43
N LEU A 114 27.31 -23.36 -0.19
CA LEU A 114 26.31 -24.10 0.56
C LEU A 114 24.93 -23.50 0.28
N GLY A 115 24.02 -24.29 -0.26
CA GLY A 115 22.65 -23.87 -0.53
C GLY A 115 21.87 -23.58 0.75
N SER A 116 22.15 -24.28 1.85
CA SER A 116 21.60 -24.00 3.17
C SER A 116 22.00 -22.63 3.69
N TYR A 117 23.28 -22.27 3.59
CA TYR A 117 23.78 -20.94 3.96
C TYR A 117 23.10 -19.83 3.16
N GLU A 118 23.04 -19.98 1.83
CA GLU A 118 22.36 -19.03 0.95
C GLU A 118 20.85 -18.93 1.24
N LEU A 119 20.22 -20.01 1.73
CA LEU A 119 18.84 -20.02 2.18
C LEU A 119 18.67 -19.21 3.47
N PHE A 120 19.56 -19.40 4.45
CA PHE A 120 19.52 -18.72 5.76
C PHE A 120 19.94 -17.25 5.69
N GLN A 121 20.55 -16.81 4.58
CA GLN A 121 20.81 -15.39 4.31
C GLN A 121 19.64 -14.64 3.68
N ARG A 122 18.54 -15.32 3.33
CA ARG A 122 17.42 -14.68 2.62
C ARG A 122 16.76 -13.61 3.49
N SER A 123 16.83 -12.37 3.01
CA SER A 123 16.32 -11.17 3.69
C SER A 123 14.80 -11.04 3.77
N GLY A 124 13.98 -11.95 3.21
CA GLY A 124 12.53 -11.77 3.10
C GLY A 124 11.82 -11.48 4.45
N PRO A 125 11.98 -12.34 5.48
CA PRO A 125 11.44 -12.09 6.80
C PRO A 125 12.00 -10.81 7.46
N LEU A 126 13.28 -10.51 7.23
CA LEU A 126 13.96 -9.32 7.73
C LEU A 126 13.39 -8.04 7.11
N GLN A 127 13.19 -8.02 5.79
CA GLN A 127 12.62 -6.92 5.03
C GLN A 127 11.18 -6.61 5.48
N ALA A 128 10.35 -7.65 5.66
CA ALA A 128 8.98 -7.50 6.13
C ALA A 128 8.93 -6.94 7.57
N GLY A 129 9.78 -7.46 8.47
CA GLY A 129 9.89 -6.97 9.84
C GLY A 129 10.40 -5.53 9.92
N VAL A 130 11.40 -5.17 9.11
CA VAL A 130 11.90 -3.79 8.99
C VAL A 130 10.80 -2.85 8.52
N TRP A 131 10.05 -3.24 7.48
CA TRP A 131 8.94 -2.42 6.97
C TRP A 131 7.88 -2.16 8.05
N ASP A 132 7.39 -3.20 8.75
CA ASP A 132 6.32 -3.03 9.75
C ASP A 132 6.76 -2.14 10.92
N LYS A 133 7.99 -2.35 11.41
CA LYS A 133 8.61 -1.56 12.48
C LYS A 133 8.81 -0.08 12.08
N MET A 134 9.27 0.17 10.86
CA MET A 134 9.42 1.54 10.33
C MET A 134 8.05 2.22 10.14
N MET A 135 7.05 1.48 9.66
CA MET A 135 5.67 1.97 9.53
C MET A 135 5.00 2.31 10.88
N ARG A 136 5.48 1.72 11.99
CA ARG A 136 5.05 2.05 13.35
C ARG A 136 5.82 3.22 13.98
N GLY A 137 6.67 3.89 13.21
CA GLY A 137 7.38 5.10 13.63
C GLY A 137 8.78 4.86 14.18
N LEU A 138 9.34 3.64 14.14
CA LEU A 138 10.76 3.47 14.46
C LEU A 138 11.62 4.16 13.40
N SER A 139 12.64 4.89 13.86
CA SER A 139 13.64 5.48 12.96
C SER A 139 14.76 4.49 12.67
N THR A 140 15.44 4.63 11.53
CA THR A 140 16.60 3.77 11.20
C THR A 140 17.73 3.85 12.23
N ARG A 141 17.83 4.96 12.98
CA ARG A 141 18.82 5.14 14.06
C ARG A 141 18.43 4.41 15.34
N ASN A 142 17.14 4.37 15.68
CA ASN A 142 16.64 3.72 16.89
C ASN A 142 16.31 2.24 16.65
N TYR A 143 16.26 1.79 15.39
CA TYR A 143 15.95 0.41 15.03
C TYR A 143 16.86 -0.58 15.76
N GLY A 144 18.17 -0.33 15.78
CA GLY A 144 19.14 -1.22 16.44
C GLY A 144 18.87 -1.39 17.94
N ALA A 145 18.40 -0.35 18.64
CA ALA A 145 18.11 -0.43 20.07
C ALA A 145 16.87 -1.30 20.38
N VAL A 146 15.92 -1.39 19.44
CA VAL A 146 14.67 -2.15 19.60
C VAL A 146 14.82 -3.62 19.16
N VAL A 147 15.93 -3.94 18.50
CA VAL A 147 16.14 -5.26 17.88
C VAL A 147 17.31 -6.01 18.52
N LYS A 148 18.08 -5.43 19.43
CA LYS A 148 19.18 -6.13 20.12
C LYS A 148 18.66 -7.10 21.18
N ASP A 149 18.10 -8.22 20.74
CA ASP A 149 17.67 -9.34 21.59
C ASP A 149 18.72 -10.48 21.62
N PHE A 150 19.67 -10.48 20.69
CA PHE A 150 20.79 -11.41 20.66
C PHE A 150 22.06 -10.73 21.19
N GLN A 151 22.66 -11.29 22.25
CA GLN A 151 23.88 -10.76 22.88
C GLN A 151 25.08 -10.67 21.91
N SER A 152 25.11 -11.51 20.86
CA SER A 152 26.17 -11.57 19.84
C SER A 152 25.75 -11.07 18.45
N ALA A 153 24.51 -10.60 18.27
CA ALA A 153 24.09 -10.09 16.97
C ALA A 153 24.66 -8.70 16.72
N TYR A 154 25.19 -8.50 15.51
CA TYR A 154 25.41 -7.16 15.00
C TYR A 154 24.03 -6.54 14.77
N GLY A 155 23.62 -5.62 15.63
CA GLY A 155 22.43 -4.81 15.40
C GLY A 155 22.47 -4.26 13.98
N ILE A 156 21.36 -4.37 13.24
CA ILE A 156 21.34 -3.99 11.82
C ILE A 156 21.77 -2.53 11.70
N GLU A 157 22.88 -2.30 10.99
CA GLU A 157 23.37 -0.95 10.74
C GLU A 157 22.32 -0.09 10.06
N LYS A 158 22.34 1.22 10.33
CA LYS A 158 21.42 2.20 9.74
C LYS A 158 21.34 2.08 8.20
N SER A 159 22.46 1.85 7.54
CA SER A 159 22.58 1.62 6.08
C SER A 159 21.78 0.40 5.66
N ALA A 160 22.01 -0.75 6.30
CA ALA A 160 21.31 -2.00 6.03
C ALA A 160 19.81 -1.92 6.35
N VAL A 161 19.37 -1.23 7.42
CA VAL A 161 17.94 -1.00 7.69
C VAL A 161 17.32 -0.18 6.55
N SER A 162 18.02 0.87 6.10
CA SER A 162 17.55 1.70 5.00
C SER A 162 17.42 0.92 3.70
N GLU A 163 18.38 0.09 3.34
CA GLU A 163 18.35 -0.75 2.13
C GLU A 163 17.20 -1.75 2.17
N ASN A 164 17.08 -2.51 3.26
CA ASN A 164 15.98 -3.47 3.42
C ASN A 164 14.61 -2.79 3.41
N PHE A 165 14.49 -1.59 3.99
CA PHE A 165 13.27 -0.80 3.91
C PHE A 165 12.96 -0.36 2.47
N ILE A 166 13.97 0.10 1.70
CA ILE A 166 13.78 0.51 0.30
C ILE A 166 13.28 -0.67 -0.53
N GLU A 167 13.91 -1.84 -0.41
CA GLU A 167 13.49 -3.05 -1.12
C GLU A 167 12.07 -3.47 -0.74
N ALA A 168 11.77 -3.56 0.56
CA ALA A 168 10.45 -3.95 1.06
C ALA A 168 9.35 -2.97 0.63
N SER A 169 9.60 -1.66 0.77
CA SER A 169 8.63 -0.62 0.41
C SER A 169 8.39 -0.57 -1.09
N ARG A 170 9.43 -0.75 -1.92
CA ARG A 170 9.28 -0.82 -3.37
C ARG A 170 8.43 -2.01 -3.80
N GLU A 171 8.68 -3.18 -3.23
CA GLU A 171 7.89 -4.38 -3.51
C GLU A 171 6.43 -4.20 -3.05
N LYS A 172 6.19 -3.59 -1.88
CA LYS A 172 4.83 -3.33 -1.38
C LYS A 172 4.06 -2.33 -2.25
N VAL A 173 4.71 -1.25 -2.68
CA VAL A 173 4.08 -0.28 -3.59
C VAL A 173 3.85 -0.90 -4.95
N LYS A 174 4.79 -1.70 -5.47
CA LYS A 174 4.58 -2.47 -6.70
C LYS A 174 3.35 -3.38 -6.60
N GLN A 175 3.23 -4.15 -5.50
CA GLN A 175 2.04 -4.99 -5.24
C GLN A 175 0.74 -4.16 -5.20
N LEU A 176 0.75 -2.98 -4.58
CA LEU A 176 -0.40 -2.08 -4.57
C LEU A 176 -0.76 -1.58 -5.98
N MET A 177 0.26 -1.22 -6.76
CA MET A 177 0.08 -0.65 -8.09
C MET A 177 -0.23 -1.71 -9.16
N GLU A 178 0.12 -2.98 -8.96
CA GLU A 178 -0.11 -4.05 -9.95
C GLU A 178 -1.24 -5.01 -9.56
N ARG A 179 -1.87 -4.87 -8.38
CA ARG A 179 -2.90 -5.82 -7.95
C ARG A 179 -4.10 -5.84 -8.91
N PRO A 180 -4.65 -7.03 -9.22
CA PRO A 180 -5.83 -7.16 -10.07
C PRO A 180 -7.04 -6.51 -9.38
N LEU A 181 -7.84 -5.79 -10.15
CA LEU A 181 -9.05 -5.12 -9.68
C LEU A 181 -10.35 -5.72 -10.21
N GLY A 182 -10.28 -6.67 -11.15
CA GLY A 182 -11.47 -7.21 -11.85
C GLY A 182 -12.52 -7.84 -10.94
N GLU A 183 -12.12 -8.45 -9.83
CA GLU A 183 -13.05 -9.06 -8.87
C GLU A 183 -13.65 -8.05 -7.88
N LEU A 184 -13.14 -6.81 -7.85
CA LEU A 184 -13.63 -5.79 -6.92
C LEU A 184 -14.98 -5.25 -7.35
N ARG A 185 -16.02 -5.68 -6.65
CA ARG A 185 -17.37 -5.11 -6.73
C ARG A 185 -17.44 -3.81 -5.94
N LEU A 186 -17.10 -2.69 -6.57
CA LEU A 186 -17.18 -1.35 -5.98
C LEU A 186 -18.52 -0.68 -6.29
N CYS A 187 -19.07 0.05 -5.33
CA CYS A 187 -20.21 0.94 -5.54
C CYS A 187 -19.77 2.38 -5.79
N ALA A 188 -18.56 2.75 -5.34
CA ALA A 188 -18.00 4.08 -5.51
C ALA A 188 -16.47 4.07 -5.66
N VAL A 189 -15.93 5.08 -6.35
CA VAL A 189 -14.51 5.40 -6.45
C VAL A 189 -14.31 6.84 -6.03
N LEU A 190 -13.42 7.07 -5.06
CA LEU A 190 -13.00 8.38 -4.59
C LEU A 190 -11.67 8.72 -5.23
N ILE A 191 -11.53 9.93 -5.77
CA ILE A 191 -10.28 10.42 -6.35
C ILE A 191 -10.04 11.82 -5.79
N ASP A 192 -8.88 11.99 -5.17
CA ASP A 192 -8.49 13.25 -4.55
C ASP A 192 -6.99 13.48 -4.68
N GLY A 193 -6.60 14.75 -4.82
CA GLY A 193 -5.22 15.21 -4.84
C GLY A 193 -4.87 15.82 -3.49
N THR A 194 -3.97 15.20 -2.75
CA THR A 194 -3.53 15.72 -1.46
C THR A 194 -2.12 16.29 -1.59
N PRO A 195 -1.88 17.55 -1.18
CA PRO A 195 -0.54 18.10 -1.16
C PRO A 195 0.29 17.35 -0.11
N PHE A 196 1.44 16.84 -0.53
CA PHE A 196 2.36 16.16 0.36
C PHE A 196 3.78 16.65 0.11
N LYS A 197 4.27 17.51 1.00
CA LYS A 197 5.50 18.28 0.80
C LYS A 197 5.38 19.14 -0.48
N ASP A 198 6.42 19.21 -1.28
CA ASP A 198 6.48 20.03 -2.50
C ASP A 198 5.87 19.32 -3.72
N ARG A 199 4.98 18.35 -3.50
CA ARG A 199 4.40 17.48 -4.54
C ARG A 199 2.91 17.27 -4.31
N GLN A 200 2.17 16.99 -5.39
CA GLN A 200 0.77 16.62 -5.33
C GLN A 200 0.63 15.10 -5.44
N MET A 201 -0.02 14.46 -4.47
CA MET A 201 -0.27 13.02 -4.49
C MET A 201 -1.74 12.77 -4.83
N VAL A 202 -1.99 12.23 -6.02
CA VAL A 202 -3.32 11.80 -6.42
C VAL A 202 -3.53 10.37 -5.96
N ALA A 203 -4.58 10.14 -5.16
CA ALA A 203 -4.95 8.81 -4.70
C ALA A 203 -6.35 8.43 -5.20
N ALA A 204 -6.51 7.18 -5.61
CA ALA A 204 -7.80 6.57 -5.89
C ALA A 204 -8.14 5.53 -4.81
N LEU A 205 -9.36 5.57 -4.29
CA LEU A 205 -9.86 4.64 -3.27
C LEU A 205 -11.25 4.13 -3.65
N GLY A 206 -11.43 2.82 -3.61
CA GLY A 206 -12.70 2.16 -3.92
C GLY A 206 -13.50 1.88 -2.65
N ILE A 207 -14.81 2.03 -2.74
CA ILE A 207 -15.76 1.51 -1.74
C ILE A 207 -16.46 0.29 -2.34
N GLY A 208 -16.24 -0.88 -1.74
CA GLY A 208 -16.91 -2.13 -2.08
C GLY A 208 -18.42 -2.08 -1.85
N CYS A 209 -19.16 -2.95 -2.53
CA CYS A 209 -20.60 -3.14 -2.32
C CYS A 209 -20.90 -3.62 -0.89
N ASP A 210 -19.92 -4.20 -0.20
CA ASP A 210 -20.00 -4.60 1.21
C ASP A 210 -19.60 -3.49 2.21
N GLY A 211 -19.24 -2.31 1.67
CA GLY A 211 -18.81 -1.13 2.39
C GLY A 211 -17.33 -1.09 2.78
N ARG A 212 -16.50 -2.08 2.39
CA ARG A 212 -15.05 -2.03 2.64
C ARG A 212 -14.38 -1.02 1.74
N LYS A 213 -13.31 -0.41 2.24
CA LYS A 213 -12.50 0.57 1.51
C LYS A 213 -11.21 -0.10 1.05
N THR A 214 -10.75 0.25 -0.14
CA THR A 214 -9.56 -0.38 -0.76
C THR A 214 -8.80 0.67 -1.58
N VAL A 215 -7.50 0.84 -1.35
CA VAL A 215 -6.68 1.85 -2.04
C VAL A 215 -6.40 1.40 -3.48
N LEU A 216 -7.08 1.95 -4.47
CA LEU A 216 -6.93 1.45 -5.84
C LEU A 216 -5.55 1.78 -6.41
N GLY A 217 -5.01 2.97 -6.17
CA GLY A 217 -3.69 3.34 -6.64
C GLY A 217 -3.31 4.75 -6.27
N ILE A 218 -2.05 5.11 -6.54
CA ILE A 218 -1.53 6.45 -6.34
C ILE A 218 -0.68 6.90 -7.53
N ARG A 219 -0.67 8.21 -7.77
CA ARG A 219 0.23 8.85 -8.72
C ARG A 219 0.77 10.15 -8.12
N GLU A 220 2.05 10.38 -8.36
CA GLU A 220 2.69 11.65 -8.06
C GLU A 220 2.50 12.60 -9.24
N GLY A 221 2.12 13.84 -8.96
CA GLY A 221 1.97 14.91 -9.93
C GLY A 221 2.66 16.20 -9.49
N ALA A 222 3.07 17.01 -10.46
CA ALA A 222 3.62 18.35 -10.20
C ALA A 222 2.51 19.39 -9.90
N THR A 223 1.30 19.17 -10.43
CA THR A 223 0.07 19.94 -10.21
C THR A 223 -1.13 18.98 -10.34
N GLU A 224 -2.36 19.44 -10.09
CA GLU A 224 -3.62 18.71 -10.39
C GLU A 224 -3.85 18.53 -11.90
N ASN A 225 -2.86 17.99 -12.60
CA ASN A 225 -2.86 17.89 -14.04
C ASN A 225 -3.74 16.71 -14.46
N THR A 226 -4.73 16.98 -15.31
CA THR A 226 -5.60 16.02 -15.99
C THR A 226 -4.85 14.78 -16.48
N ALA A 227 -3.59 14.93 -16.92
CA ALA A 227 -2.74 13.85 -17.37
C ALA A 227 -2.45 12.80 -16.27
N VAL A 228 -2.18 13.24 -15.04
CA VAL A 228 -1.87 12.35 -13.90
C VAL A 228 -3.09 11.51 -13.54
N VAL A 229 -4.26 12.15 -13.47
CA VAL A 229 -5.53 11.44 -13.19
C VAL A 229 -5.89 10.50 -14.33
N SER A 230 -5.73 10.94 -15.59
CA SER A 230 -6.03 10.08 -16.75
C SER A 230 -5.13 8.85 -16.79
N SER A 231 -3.84 9.00 -16.48
CA SER A 231 -2.90 7.88 -16.34
C SER A 231 -3.31 6.95 -15.21
N LEU A 232 -3.65 7.49 -14.03
CA LEU A 232 -4.14 6.67 -12.91
C LEU A 232 -5.38 5.87 -13.32
N LEU A 233 -6.38 6.50 -13.95
CA LEU A 233 -7.60 5.85 -14.42
C LEU A 233 -7.33 4.77 -15.47
N SER A 234 -6.43 5.04 -16.43
CA SER A 234 -6.04 4.07 -17.47
C SER A 234 -5.44 2.82 -16.84
N GLU A 235 -4.58 2.97 -15.83
CA GLU A 235 -4.01 1.83 -15.10
C GLU A 235 -5.05 1.07 -14.26
N LEU A 236 -6.09 1.75 -13.76
CA LEU A 236 -7.19 1.05 -13.11
C LEU A 236 -7.91 0.12 -14.12
N VAL A 237 -8.13 0.60 -15.35
CA VAL A 237 -8.72 -0.19 -16.45
C VAL A 237 -7.82 -1.37 -16.82
N GLU A 238 -6.53 -1.13 -17.02
CA GLU A 238 -5.55 -2.17 -17.39
C GLU A 238 -5.49 -3.30 -16.36
N ARG A 239 -5.69 -2.99 -15.07
CA ARG A 239 -5.75 -3.98 -13.98
C ARG A 239 -7.12 -4.64 -13.83
N GLY A 240 -8.05 -4.35 -14.72
CA GLY A 240 -9.35 -5.00 -14.82
C GLY A 240 -10.51 -4.28 -14.13
N LEU A 241 -10.36 -3.03 -13.66
CA LEU A 241 -11.52 -2.29 -13.16
C LEU A 241 -12.44 -1.94 -14.33
N ASP A 242 -13.65 -2.49 -14.32
CA ASP A 242 -14.65 -2.22 -15.35
C ASP A 242 -15.39 -0.89 -15.08
N PHE A 243 -15.14 0.09 -15.96
CA PHE A 243 -15.76 1.42 -15.96
C PHE A 243 -17.12 1.48 -16.68
N SER A 244 -17.52 0.41 -17.38
CA SER A 244 -18.86 0.32 -17.99
C SER A 244 -19.95 0.09 -16.94
N MET A 245 -19.57 -0.45 -15.77
CA MET A 245 -20.48 -0.64 -14.65
C MET A 245 -20.87 0.71 -14.01
N PRO A 246 -22.19 0.95 -13.82
CA PRO A 246 -22.70 2.10 -13.08
C PRO A 246 -22.08 2.23 -11.69
N ARG A 247 -21.38 3.34 -11.43
CA ARG A 247 -20.68 3.61 -10.17
C ARG A 247 -20.69 5.08 -9.83
N MET A 248 -20.64 5.38 -8.54
CA MET A 248 -20.38 6.74 -8.07
C MET A 248 -18.88 7.07 -8.18
N TYR A 249 -18.59 8.29 -8.63
CA TYR A 249 -17.24 8.84 -8.66
C TYR A 249 -17.21 10.11 -7.82
N ILE A 250 -16.56 10.09 -6.67
CA ILE A 250 -16.48 11.23 -5.76
C ILE A 250 -15.15 11.92 -6.02
N LEU A 251 -15.21 13.17 -6.48
CA LEU A 251 -14.06 13.93 -6.93
C LEU A 251 -13.94 15.21 -6.11
N ASP A 252 -12.71 15.58 -5.74
CA ASP A 252 -12.45 16.94 -5.30
C ASP A 252 -12.33 17.91 -6.48
N GLY A 253 -11.52 17.53 -7.47
CA GLY A 253 -11.05 18.43 -8.51
C GLY A 253 -12.08 18.90 -9.56
N GLY A 254 -11.60 19.83 -10.40
CA GLY A 254 -12.38 20.60 -11.37
C GLY A 254 -12.86 19.84 -12.61
N LYS A 255 -13.19 20.64 -13.65
CA LYS A 255 -13.62 20.16 -14.98
C LYS A 255 -12.70 19.09 -15.60
N ALA A 256 -11.41 19.16 -15.28
CA ALA A 256 -10.39 18.20 -15.71
C ALA A 256 -10.66 16.76 -15.23
N LEU A 257 -10.87 16.57 -13.92
CA LEU A 257 -11.15 15.24 -13.35
C LEU A 257 -12.50 14.73 -13.87
N HIS A 258 -13.49 15.61 -13.97
CA HIS A 258 -14.78 15.28 -14.57
C HIS A 258 -14.59 14.70 -15.98
N ALA A 259 -13.89 15.42 -16.86
CA ALA A 259 -13.67 15.00 -18.23
C ALA A 259 -12.89 13.67 -18.31
N ALA A 260 -11.89 13.49 -17.44
CA ALA A 260 -11.13 12.25 -17.36
C ALA A 260 -12.01 11.06 -16.96
N VAL A 261 -12.85 11.20 -15.93
CA VAL A 261 -13.78 10.14 -15.52
C VAL A 261 -14.82 9.86 -16.59
N ARG A 262 -15.40 10.90 -17.20
CA ARG A 262 -16.37 10.75 -18.30
C ARG A 262 -15.78 10.07 -19.53
N ARG A 263 -14.50 10.29 -19.84
CA ARG A 263 -13.83 9.61 -20.95
C ARG A 263 -13.77 8.09 -20.75
N HIS A 264 -13.63 7.62 -19.51
CA HIS A 264 -13.50 6.20 -19.21
C HIS A 264 -14.85 5.53 -18.93
N ALA A 265 -15.70 6.13 -18.09
CA ALA A 265 -16.98 5.55 -17.66
C ALA A 265 -18.22 6.11 -18.37
N GLY A 266 -18.09 7.15 -19.19
CA GLY A 266 -19.21 7.71 -19.96
C GLY A 266 -20.43 8.04 -19.10
N GLU A 267 -21.57 7.45 -19.47
CA GLU A 267 -22.85 7.61 -18.79
C GLU A 267 -23.02 6.70 -17.55
N ALA A 268 -22.12 5.73 -17.36
CA ALA A 268 -22.07 4.90 -16.15
C ALA A 268 -21.47 5.68 -14.95
N ALA A 269 -20.84 6.83 -15.20
CA ALA A 269 -20.24 7.67 -14.17
C ALA A 269 -21.28 8.57 -13.47
N PHE A 270 -21.63 8.23 -12.23
CA PHE A 270 -22.38 9.12 -11.34
C PHE A 270 -21.42 10.02 -10.57
N ILE A 271 -21.06 11.15 -11.18
CA ILE A 271 -20.05 12.06 -10.63
C ILE A 271 -20.65 12.89 -9.49
N GLN A 272 -19.99 12.85 -8.33
CA GLN A 272 -20.29 13.66 -7.16
C GLN A 272 -19.07 14.52 -6.83
N ARG A 273 -19.24 15.84 -6.74
CA ARG A 273 -18.18 16.73 -6.26
C ARG A 273 -18.15 16.82 -4.76
N CYS A 274 -16.96 16.88 -4.18
CA CYS A 274 -16.75 16.99 -2.74
C CYS A 274 -17.39 18.28 -2.20
N GLN A 275 -18.43 18.15 -1.39
CA GLN A 275 -19.13 19.30 -0.79
C GLN A 275 -18.23 20.05 0.21
N VAL A 276 -17.28 19.37 0.84
CA VAL A 276 -16.34 19.98 1.80
C VAL A 276 -15.39 20.93 1.08
N HIS A 277 -14.74 20.46 0.02
CA HIS A 277 -13.87 21.29 -0.80
C HIS A 277 -14.63 22.36 -1.56
N LYS A 278 -15.84 22.07 -2.06
CA LYS A 278 -16.68 23.10 -2.68
C LYS A 278 -16.97 24.26 -1.73
N LYS A 279 -17.31 23.96 -0.46
CA LYS A 279 -17.49 25.00 0.56
C LYS A 279 -16.23 25.83 0.76
N ARG A 280 -15.05 25.19 0.83
CA ARG A 280 -13.76 25.87 0.97
C ARG A 280 -13.52 26.82 -0.21
N ASN A 281 -13.64 26.31 -1.45
CA ASN A 281 -13.41 27.08 -2.68
C ASN A 281 -14.33 28.30 -2.81
N VAL A 282 -15.60 28.20 -2.41
CA VAL A 282 -16.53 29.35 -2.45
C VAL A 282 -16.17 30.37 -1.36
N VAL A 283 -15.89 29.90 -0.15
CA VAL A 283 -15.64 30.74 1.02
C VAL A 283 -14.28 31.45 0.95
N ASP A 284 -13.28 30.86 0.31
CA ASP A 284 -11.93 31.45 0.17
C ASP A 284 -11.91 32.73 -0.68
N HIS A 285 -12.92 32.94 -1.54
CA HIS A 285 -13.09 34.19 -2.29
C HIS A 285 -13.69 35.33 -1.48
N LEU A 286 -14.25 35.05 -0.30
CA LEU A 286 -15.03 36.02 0.48
C LEU A 286 -14.18 36.70 1.57
N PRO A 287 -14.52 37.95 1.94
CA PRO A 287 -14.02 38.57 3.16
C PRO A 287 -14.41 37.79 4.41
N GLU A 288 -13.58 37.82 5.46
CA GLU A 288 -13.75 37.03 6.68
C GLU A 288 -15.13 37.17 7.35
N GLU A 289 -15.69 38.39 7.33
CA GLU A 289 -16.99 38.70 7.93
C GLU A 289 -18.16 37.89 7.32
N HIS A 290 -18.08 37.54 6.04
CA HIS A 290 -19.13 36.82 5.32
C HIS A 290 -18.92 35.31 5.29
N LYS A 291 -17.69 34.83 5.56
CA LYS A 291 -17.32 33.41 5.45
C LYS A 291 -18.22 32.51 6.30
N ALA A 292 -18.47 32.89 7.56
CA ALA A 292 -19.27 32.08 8.48
C ALA A 292 -20.75 31.97 8.06
N ALA A 293 -21.34 33.06 7.56
CA ALA A 293 -22.72 33.09 7.11
C ALA A 293 -22.91 32.24 5.85
N VAL A 294 -22.06 32.44 4.83
CA VAL A 294 -22.12 31.69 3.57
C VAL A 294 -21.86 30.19 3.79
N LYS A 295 -20.86 29.84 4.62
CA LYS A 295 -20.58 28.44 4.98
C LYS A 295 -21.80 27.75 5.58
N ARG A 296 -22.57 28.45 6.43
CA ARG A 296 -23.80 27.93 7.04
C ARG A 296 -24.92 27.76 6.00
N LYS A 297 -25.10 28.72 5.09
CA LYS A 297 -26.09 28.61 4.00
C LYS A 297 -25.79 27.40 3.10
N LEU A 298 -24.52 27.21 2.68
CA LEU A 298 -24.08 26.03 1.93
C LEU A 298 -24.35 24.73 2.70
N GLN A 299 -24.00 24.71 3.99
CA GLN A 299 -24.22 23.54 4.84
C GLN A 299 -25.70 23.17 4.93
N ASN A 300 -26.58 24.15 5.14
CA ASN A 300 -28.02 23.95 5.23
C ASN A 300 -28.59 23.42 3.91
N ALA A 301 -28.18 24.02 2.78
CA ALA A 301 -28.60 23.57 1.45
C ALA A 301 -28.22 22.10 1.19
N TYR A 302 -27.00 21.70 1.55
CA TYR A 302 -26.57 20.32 1.39
C TYR A 302 -27.24 19.32 2.36
N GLN A 303 -27.71 19.78 3.52
CA GLN A 303 -28.41 18.95 4.50
C GLN A 303 -29.87 18.65 4.11
N MET A 304 -30.48 19.47 3.24
CA MET A 304 -31.83 19.24 2.72
C MET A 304 -31.97 17.83 2.13
N ALA A 305 -33.13 17.19 2.32
CA ALA A 305 -33.37 15.84 1.84
C ALA A 305 -33.62 15.82 0.32
N ASP A 306 -34.45 16.74 -0.16
CA ASP A 306 -34.88 16.78 -1.56
C ASP A 306 -33.94 17.59 -2.45
N TYR A 307 -33.69 17.05 -3.65
CA TYR A 307 -32.85 17.69 -4.66
C TYR A 307 -33.38 19.07 -5.08
N ALA A 308 -34.70 19.19 -5.28
CA ALA A 308 -35.30 20.44 -5.73
C ALA A 308 -35.13 21.57 -4.71
N ASP A 309 -35.26 21.25 -3.42
CA ASP A 309 -35.07 22.22 -2.33
C ASP A 309 -33.60 22.62 -2.20
N ALA A 310 -32.70 21.63 -2.19
CA ALA A 310 -31.26 21.86 -2.14
C ALA A 310 -30.81 22.76 -3.31
N LYS A 311 -31.28 22.46 -4.53
CA LYS A 311 -30.96 23.23 -5.73
C LYS A 311 -31.48 24.67 -5.65
N ARG A 312 -32.76 24.87 -5.29
CA ARG A 312 -33.33 26.22 -5.12
C ARG A 312 -32.57 27.03 -4.06
N SER A 313 -32.17 26.39 -2.96
CA SER A 313 -31.38 27.04 -1.92
C SER A 313 -29.99 27.46 -2.41
N LEU A 314 -29.32 26.63 -3.22
CA LEU A 314 -28.02 26.98 -3.81
C LEU A 314 -28.13 28.05 -4.89
N GLU A 315 -29.18 28.04 -5.71
CA GLU A 315 -29.45 29.08 -6.72
C GLU A 315 -29.78 30.44 -6.07
N SER A 316 -30.49 30.41 -4.93
CA SER A 316 -30.70 31.63 -4.13
C SER A 316 -29.38 32.16 -3.59
N LEU A 317 -28.55 31.29 -3.02
CA LEU A 317 -27.24 31.68 -2.52
C LEU A 317 -26.32 32.19 -3.65
N HIS A 318 -26.39 31.58 -4.84
CA HIS A 318 -25.64 32.04 -6.00
C HIS A 318 -25.98 33.49 -6.37
N ARG A 319 -27.27 33.86 -6.37
CA ARG A 319 -27.71 35.25 -6.62
C ARG A 319 -27.17 36.21 -5.57
N GLU A 320 -27.27 35.86 -4.29
CA GLU A 320 -26.68 36.67 -3.22
C GLU A 320 -25.15 36.82 -3.36
N LEU A 321 -24.46 35.74 -3.75
CA LEU A 321 -23.02 35.77 -3.99
C LEU A 321 -22.66 36.61 -5.21
N MET A 322 -23.51 36.73 -6.23
CA MET A 322 -23.25 37.61 -7.38
C MET A 322 -23.16 39.06 -6.95
N ASP A 323 -24.01 39.49 -6.02
CA ASP A 323 -23.99 40.84 -5.47
C ASP A 323 -22.78 41.05 -4.53
N LEU A 324 -22.44 40.04 -3.73
CA LEU A 324 -21.36 40.13 -2.75
C LEU A 324 -19.95 39.97 -3.36
N ASN A 325 -19.76 38.92 -4.15
CA ASN A 325 -18.50 38.58 -4.80
C ASN A 325 -18.74 37.66 -6.01
N PRO A 326 -18.67 38.19 -7.25
CA PRO A 326 -18.90 37.41 -8.46
C PRO A 326 -17.96 36.20 -8.64
N SER A 327 -16.75 36.22 -8.07
CA SER A 327 -15.84 35.07 -8.12
C SER A 327 -16.30 33.93 -7.22
N ALA A 328 -16.85 34.23 -6.03
CA ALA A 328 -17.47 33.24 -5.17
C ALA A 328 -18.71 32.61 -5.82
N ALA A 329 -19.51 33.42 -6.53
CA ALA A 329 -20.68 32.93 -7.27
C ALA A 329 -20.28 31.99 -8.42
N ARG A 330 -19.34 32.41 -9.28
CA ARG A 330 -18.79 31.54 -10.35
C ARG A 330 -18.16 30.27 -9.79
N SER A 331 -17.48 30.38 -8.64
CA SER A 331 -16.99 29.22 -7.92
C SER A 331 -18.15 28.32 -7.55
N LEU A 332 -19.24 28.80 -6.93
CA LEU A 332 -20.39 27.94 -6.59
C LEU A 332 -21.04 27.29 -7.82
N GLU A 333 -21.27 28.06 -8.88
CA GLU A 333 -21.91 27.62 -10.13
C GLU A 333 -21.15 26.44 -10.78
N GLU A 334 -19.82 26.49 -10.76
CA GLU A 334 -18.95 25.48 -11.36
C GLU A 334 -19.16 24.09 -10.72
N GLY A 335 -19.88 23.20 -11.40
CA GLY A 335 -20.14 21.86 -10.85
C GLY A 335 -21.14 21.83 -9.69
N MET A 336 -21.96 22.87 -9.51
CA MET A 336 -23.06 22.89 -8.54
C MET A 336 -23.95 21.64 -8.67
N GLU A 337 -24.33 21.28 -9.90
CA GLU A 337 -25.15 20.10 -10.19
C GLU A 337 -24.51 18.77 -9.78
N GLU A 338 -23.18 18.70 -9.78
CA GLU A 338 -22.41 17.52 -9.39
C GLU A 338 -22.29 17.43 -7.87
N THR A 339 -22.44 18.53 -7.12
CA THR A 339 -22.49 18.48 -5.66
C THR A 339 -23.79 17.87 -5.12
N LEU A 340 -24.82 17.77 -5.97
CA LEU A 340 -26.16 17.28 -5.64
C LEU A 340 -26.47 15.89 -6.22
N THR A 341 -25.48 15.18 -6.78
CA THR A 341 -25.69 13.82 -7.33
C THR A 341 -26.18 12.85 -6.25
N VAL A 342 -25.69 12.96 -5.01
CA VAL A 342 -26.20 12.19 -3.87
C VAL A 342 -27.69 12.44 -3.58
N HIS A 343 -28.19 13.66 -3.81
CA HIS A 343 -29.62 13.98 -3.66
C HIS A 343 -30.44 13.43 -4.83
N LYS A 344 -29.94 13.54 -6.07
CA LYS A 344 -30.59 12.98 -7.26
C LYS A 344 -30.78 11.46 -7.14
N LEU A 345 -29.80 10.77 -6.58
CA LEU A 345 -29.84 9.33 -6.35
C LEU A 345 -30.60 8.94 -5.07
N ARG A 346 -31.13 9.92 -4.31
CA ARG A 346 -31.81 9.73 -3.03
C ARG A 346 -30.99 8.87 -2.06
N VAL A 347 -29.68 9.14 -1.99
CA VAL A 347 -28.77 8.42 -1.10
C VAL A 347 -29.19 8.69 0.35
N PRO A 348 -29.45 7.65 1.17
CA PRO A 348 -29.88 7.84 2.54
C PRO A 348 -28.81 8.54 3.40
N ASP A 349 -29.25 9.25 4.45
CA ASP A 349 -28.42 10.20 5.19
C ASP A 349 -27.10 9.65 5.73
N GLN A 350 -27.10 8.42 6.27
CA GLN A 350 -25.88 7.85 6.84
C GLN A 350 -24.82 7.58 5.77
N LEU A 351 -25.23 7.01 4.63
CA LEU A 351 -24.34 6.76 3.51
C LEU A 351 -23.95 8.07 2.80
N ARG A 352 -24.89 9.02 2.69
CA ARG A 352 -24.67 10.34 2.09
C ARG A 352 -23.50 11.07 2.75
N ARG A 353 -23.36 11.01 4.08
CA ARG A 353 -22.22 11.58 4.81
C ARG A 353 -20.86 11.09 4.31
N THR A 354 -20.78 9.85 3.83
CA THR A 354 -19.54 9.30 3.26
C THR A 354 -19.38 9.71 1.80
N LEU A 355 -20.45 9.60 1.00
CA LEU A 355 -20.38 9.78 -0.45
C LEU A 355 -20.40 11.24 -0.90
N SER A 356 -20.71 12.20 -0.02
CA SER A 356 -20.71 13.63 -0.33
C SER A 356 -19.32 14.27 -0.34
N CYS A 357 -18.28 13.58 0.14
CA CYS A 357 -16.95 14.16 0.32
C CYS A 357 -15.81 13.13 0.20
N THR A 358 -14.59 13.63 0.06
CA THR A 358 -13.36 12.84 -0.04
C THR A 358 -12.64 12.66 1.30
N ASN A 359 -13.27 12.96 2.44
CA ASN A 359 -12.67 12.85 3.79
C ASN A 359 -12.03 11.48 4.10
N VAL A 360 -12.46 10.42 3.42
CA VAL A 360 -11.83 9.09 3.52
C VAL A 360 -10.36 9.14 3.09
N ILE A 361 -10.06 9.89 2.03
CA ILE A 361 -8.70 10.08 1.53
C ILE A 361 -7.92 10.98 2.49
N GLU A 362 -8.48 12.11 2.93
CA GLU A 362 -7.85 12.98 3.94
C GLU A 362 -7.47 12.18 5.21
N SER A 363 -8.38 11.32 5.70
CA SER A 363 -8.12 10.46 6.85
C SER A 363 -7.00 9.44 6.59
N ALA A 364 -6.89 8.90 5.37
CA ALA A 364 -5.81 8.01 5.01
C ALA A 364 -4.46 8.75 4.95
N PHE A 365 -4.45 9.98 4.42
CA PHE A 365 -3.25 10.81 4.37
C PHE A 365 -2.80 11.29 5.75
N SER A 366 -3.70 11.50 6.70
CA SER A 366 -3.30 11.77 8.10
C SER A 366 -2.49 10.61 8.72
N ILE A 367 -2.81 9.36 8.37
CA ILE A 367 -2.00 8.20 8.76
C ILE A 367 -0.64 8.24 8.04
N VAL A 368 -0.62 8.55 6.74
CA VAL A 368 0.64 8.72 5.97
C VAL A 368 1.54 9.78 6.62
N GLU A 369 1.00 10.94 7.00
CA GLU A 369 1.75 12.00 7.69
C GLU A 369 2.34 11.52 9.02
N THR A 370 1.57 10.74 9.77
CA THR A 370 2.03 10.16 11.04
C THR A 370 3.20 9.20 10.82
N VAL A 371 3.07 8.29 9.85
CA VAL A 371 4.12 7.34 9.46
C VAL A 371 5.38 8.07 8.97
N CYS A 372 5.20 9.12 8.19
CA CYS A 372 6.29 9.89 7.60
C CYS A 372 6.89 10.95 8.53
N ARG A 373 6.35 11.13 9.75
CA ARG A 373 6.75 12.21 10.69
C ARG A 373 8.25 12.24 10.98
N ASN A 374 8.89 11.08 11.01
CA ASN A 374 10.32 10.93 11.32
C ASN A 374 11.23 11.11 10.09
N VAL A 375 10.67 11.19 8.88
CA VAL A 375 11.43 11.46 7.65
C VAL A 375 11.58 12.98 7.48
N LYS A 376 12.75 13.50 7.83
CA LYS A 376 13.03 14.95 7.76
C LYS A 376 13.66 15.40 6.44
N ARG A 377 14.37 14.50 5.74
CA ARG A 377 15.06 14.80 4.49
C ARG A 377 14.59 13.85 3.39
N TRP A 378 13.86 14.40 2.43
CA TRP A 378 13.42 13.70 1.22
C TRP A 378 14.49 13.81 0.15
N ARG A 379 14.82 12.69 -0.50
CA ARG A 379 15.71 12.63 -1.67
C ARG A 379 14.86 12.45 -2.93
N SER A 380 15.47 12.74 -4.08
CA SER A 380 14.85 12.53 -5.39
C SER A 380 14.60 11.05 -5.69
N GLY A 381 13.82 10.80 -6.74
CA GLY A 381 13.40 9.45 -7.15
C GLY A 381 12.09 9.00 -6.49
N ASP A 382 11.97 7.70 -6.24
CA ASP A 382 10.76 7.01 -5.78
C ASP A 382 10.53 7.08 -4.26
N GLN A 383 11.30 7.89 -3.51
CA GLN A 383 11.24 7.88 -2.05
C GLN A 383 9.87 8.32 -1.53
N ILE A 384 9.30 9.40 -2.06
CA ILE A 384 8.00 9.90 -1.64
C ILE A 384 6.92 8.87 -1.96
N GLU A 385 6.88 8.38 -3.20
CA GLU A 385 5.94 7.34 -3.64
C GLU A 385 6.00 6.08 -2.76
N ARG A 386 7.20 5.59 -2.42
CA ARG A 386 7.38 4.42 -1.53
C ARG A 386 6.83 4.66 -0.12
N TRP A 387 7.08 5.82 0.45
CA TRP A 387 6.59 6.17 1.79
C TRP A 387 5.08 6.39 1.81
N VAL A 388 4.54 7.14 0.85
CA VAL A 388 3.10 7.41 0.72
C VAL A 388 2.35 6.12 0.46
N GLY A 389 2.79 5.31 -0.51
CA GLY A 389 2.16 4.02 -0.80
C GLY A 389 2.24 3.04 0.37
N SER A 390 3.36 3.00 1.09
CA SER A 390 3.47 2.20 2.32
C SER A 390 2.52 2.69 3.42
N GLY A 391 2.45 4.01 3.64
CA GLY A 391 1.53 4.61 4.61
C GLY A 391 0.06 4.36 4.27
N LEU A 392 -0.31 4.39 2.98
CA LEU A 392 -1.65 4.05 2.54
C LEU A 392 -1.99 2.58 2.72
N LEU A 393 -1.02 1.66 2.56
CA LEU A 393 -1.22 0.25 2.91
C LEU A 393 -1.44 0.05 4.42
N VAL A 394 -0.76 0.84 5.25
CA VAL A 394 -1.01 0.86 6.70
C VAL A 394 -2.41 1.39 7.01
N ALA A 395 -2.83 2.47 6.35
CA ALA A 395 -4.17 3.02 6.46
C ALA A 395 -5.24 2.00 6.05
N GLU A 396 -5.03 1.28 4.94
CA GLU A 396 -5.95 0.26 4.43
C GLU A 396 -6.23 -0.84 5.46
N ARG A 397 -5.23 -1.29 6.21
CA ARG A 397 -5.39 -2.29 7.29
C ARG A 397 -6.30 -1.82 8.42
N GLN A 398 -6.41 -0.51 8.62
CA GLN A 398 -7.20 0.11 9.70
C GLN A 398 -8.59 0.56 9.22
N PHE A 399 -8.91 0.40 7.94
CA PHE A 399 -10.18 0.83 7.39
C PHE A 399 -11.34 0.05 7.97
N ARG A 400 -12.22 0.78 8.67
CA ARG A 400 -13.57 0.30 9.00
C ARG A 400 -14.49 0.44 7.79
N LYS A 401 -15.56 -0.36 7.73
CA LYS A 401 -16.62 -0.19 6.72
C LYS A 401 -17.20 1.21 6.76
N VAL A 402 -17.67 1.69 5.63
CA VAL A 402 -18.29 3.02 5.53
C VAL A 402 -19.54 3.15 6.39
N ILE A 403 -19.79 4.36 6.87
CA ILE A 403 -21.01 4.68 7.61
C ILE A 403 -22.18 4.52 6.64
N GLY A 404 -23.26 3.88 7.11
CA GLY A 404 -24.41 3.57 6.26
C GLY A 404 -24.18 2.45 5.23
N HIS A 405 -23.14 1.60 5.37
CA HIS A 405 -22.88 0.52 4.39
C HIS A 405 -24.09 -0.41 4.15
N ARG A 406 -24.97 -0.60 5.12
CA ARG A 406 -26.22 -1.38 4.98
C ARG A 406 -27.20 -0.76 3.95
N GLN A 407 -27.02 0.51 3.61
CA GLN A 407 -27.83 1.26 2.65
C GLN A 407 -27.26 1.22 1.23
N ILE A 408 -26.08 0.62 1.01
CA ILE A 408 -25.46 0.50 -0.32
C ILE A 408 -26.39 -0.20 -1.34
N PRO A 409 -27.14 -1.26 -1.00
CA PRO A 409 -28.10 -1.86 -1.94
C PRO A 409 -29.14 -0.87 -2.50
N LEU A 410 -29.55 0.12 -1.70
CA LEU A 410 -30.47 1.18 -2.15
C LEU A 410 -29.79 2.09 -3.16
N LEU A 411 -28.53 2.48 -2.92
CA LEU A 411 -27.74 3.25 -3.88
C LEU A 411 -27.59 2.51 -5.21
N LEU A 412 -27.23 1.22 -5.18
CA LEU A 412 -27.09 0.39 -6.38
C LEU A 412 -28.39 0.35 -7.18
N SER A 413 -29.52 0.19 -6.50
CA SER A 413 -30.85 0.20 -7.12
C SER A 413 -31.19 1.56 -7.74
N SER A 414 -30.89 2.66 -7.03
CA SER A 414 -31.08 4.02 -7.55
C SER A 414 -30.25 4.28 -8.82
N MET A 415 -28.98 3.85 -8.84
CA MET A 415 -28.12 3.99 -10.03
C MET A 415 -28.63 3.14 -11.20
N ALA A 416 -29.00 1.88 -10.96
CA ALA A 416 -29.57 1.01 -11.99
C ALA A 416 -30.85 1.58 -12.62
N ASN A 417 -31.74 2.13 -11.78
CA ASN A 417 -32.95 2.81 -12.23
C ASN A 417 -32.65 4.08 -13.03
N ALA A 418 -31.63 4.85 -12.63
CA ALA A 418 -31.24 6.07 -13.34
C ALA A 418 -30.63 5.78 -14.72
N VAL A 419 -29.90 4.67 -14.87
CA VAL A 419 -29.42 4.21 -16.18
C VAL A 419 -30.59 3.72 -17.06
N SER A 420 -31.51 2.93 -16.49
CA SER A 420 -32.65 2.35 -17.23
C SER A 420 -33.66 3.39 -17.73
N LYS A 421 -33.80 4.52 -17.03
CA LYS A 421 -34.73 5.60 -17.39
C LYS A 421 -34.21 6.54 -18.49
N LYS A 422 -32.96 6.41 -18.93
CA LYS A 422 -32.45 7.22 -20.06
C LYS A 422 -32.97 6.63 -21.37
N PRO A 423 -33.61 7.42 -22.25
CA PRO A 423 -34.04 6.92 -23.56
C PRO A 423 -32.81 6.48 -24.34
N ILE A 424 -32.87 5.29 -24.93
CA ILE A 424 -31.90 4.81 -25.92
C ILE A 424 -31.90 5.87 -27.03
N ALA A 425 -30.82 6.64 -27.14
CA ALA A 425 -30.65 7.56 -28.25
C ALA A 425 -30.77 6.74 -29.53
N LYS A 426 -31.83 7.02 -30.30
CA LYS A 426 -32.11 6.37 -31.59
C LYS A 426 -30.83 6.38 -32.41
N GLY A 427 -30.42 5.18 -32.84
CA GLY A 427 -29.38 5.00 -33.83
C GLY A 427 -29.62 5.91 -35.03
N ALA A 428 -28.54 6.48 -35.53
CA ALA A 428 -28.50 7.29 -36.73
C ALA A 428 -29.37 6.66 -37.83
N ALA A 429 -30.38 7.40 -38.26
CA ALA A 429 -31.05 7.13 -39.51
C ALA A 429 -30.03 7.34 -40.62
N VAL A 430 -29.72 6.24 -41.31
CA VAL A 430 -29.03 6.28 -42.60
C VAL A 430 -29.98 6.95 -43.58
N ALA A 431 -29.53 8.07 -44.14
CA ALA A 431 -29.99 8.63 -45.41
C ALA A 431 -28.75 9.09 -46.17
#